data_AF-A0A819V8N0-F1
#
_entry.id   AF-A0A819V8N0-F1
#
_cell.length_a   1.000
_cell.length_b   1.000
_cell.length_c   1.000
_cell.angle_alpha   90.00
_cell.angle_beta   90.00
_cell.angle_gamma   90.00
#
_symmetry.space_group_name_H-M   'P 1'
#
loop_
_entity.id
_entity.type
_entity.pdbx_description
1 polymer ?
#
loop_
_entity_poly.entity_id
_entity_poly.type
_entity_poly.pdbx_seq_one_letter_code
_entity_poly.pdbx_strand_id
1 'polypeptide(L)'
;MQLKSSYYSKQNSIDYLNNKGWPDIPGRDADVIMKGWVAEREEERMKSRDYFNPSFGSIFRTHTVPTYFHRRLARFADVYTSNVCNFLNYSLDYIFFPRRMALAHENVLPTPDINLLLMRTAREAMRFETKS
;
A
#
# COMPACT_ATOMS: atom_id res chain seq x y z
N MET A 1 9.99 -6.68 -7.99
CA MET A 1 8.83 -5.81 -7.71
C MET A 1 8.19 -6.08 -6.34
N GLN A 2 8.26 -7.30 -5.78
CA GLN A 2 7.70 -7.67 -4.47
C GLN A 2 8.30 -6.96 -3.25
N LEU A 3 9.60 -6.60 -3.28
CA LEU A 3 10.28 -5.98 -2.12
C LEU A 3 9.80 -4.54 -1.80
N LYS A 4 9.42 -3.74 -2.82
CA LYS A 4 8.99 -2.35 -2.63
C LYS A 4 7.66 -2.25 -1.87
N SER A 5 6.76 -3.23 -2.05
CA SER A 5 5.49 -3.29 -1.32
C SER A 5 5.69 -3.60 0.16
N SER A 6 6.67 -4.47 0.47
CA SER A 6 6.97 -4.92 1.84
C SER A 6 7.39 -3.76 2.77
N TYR A 7 8.35 -2.93 2.32
CA TYR A 7 8.85 -1.80 3.13
C TYR A 7 7.76 -0.76 3.46
N TYR A 8 7.04 -0.25 2.44
CA TYR A 8 6.00 0.75 2.67
C TYR A 8 4.83 0.21 3.49
N SER A 9 4.54 -1.10 3.39
CA SER A 9 3.55 -1.79 4.22
C SER A 9 3.97 -1.81 5.70
N LYS A 10 5.23 -2.22 5.99
CA LYS A 10 5.81 -2.24 7.35
C LYS A 10 5.95 -0.84 7.97
N GLN A 11 6.22 0.18 7.16
CA GLN A 11 6.30 1.57 7.64
C GLN A 11 4.95 2.02 8.22
N ASN A 12 3.86 1.78 7.48
CA ASN A 12 2.51 2.17 7.89
C ASN A 12 2.04 1.44 9.15
N SER A 13 2.44 0.17 9.36
CA SER A 13 2.03 -0.60 10.54
C SER A 13 2.68 -0.11 11.84
N ILE A 14 3.95 0.32 11.81
CA ILE A 14 4.61 0.88 12.99
C ILE A 14 4.19 2.35 13.23
N ASP A 15 3.93 3.13 12.17
CA ASP A 15 3.39 4.49 12.33
C ASP A 15 1.96 4.46 12.92
N TYR A 16 1.20 3.40 12.62
CA TYR A 16 -0.07 3.09 13.29
C TYR A 16 0.11 2.73 14.77
N LEU A 17 1.15 1.97 15.14
CA LEU A 17 1.48 1.68 16.54
C LEU A 17 1.93 2.93 17.32
N ASN A 18 2.68 3.83 16.68
CA ASN A 18 3.12 5.09 17.28
C ASN A 18 1.96 6.07 17.55
N ASN A 19 0.94 6.12 16.68
CA ASN A 19 -0.16 7.10 16.78
C ASN A 19 -1.31 6.66 17.69
N LYS A 20 -1.55 5.35 17.87
CA LYS A 20 -2.70 4.86 18.66
C LYS A 20 -2.46 4.79 20.17
N GLY A 21 -1.25 5.10 20.63
CA GLY A 21 -0.81 4.74 21.97
C GLY A 21 -0.53 3.25 22.03
N TRP A 22 0.62 2.88 22.58
CA TRP A 22 1.01 1.49 22.72
C TRP A 22 0.02 0.79 23.66
N PRO A 23 -0.37 -0.48 23.41
CA PRO A 23 -0.89 -1.29 24.51
C PRO A 23 0.16 -1.23 25.62
N ASP A 24 -0.22 -0.93 26.86
CA ASP A 24 0.72 -0.91 27.99
C ASP A 24 1.38 -2.30 28.10
N ILE A 25 2.54 -2.49 27.47
CA ILE A 25 3.36 -3.69 27.60
C ILE A 25 4.30 -3.39 28.77
N PRO A 26 4.04 -3.90 29.99
CA PRO A 26 4.90 -3.59 31.12
C PRO A 26 6.27 -4.24 30.91
N GLY A 27 7.33 -3.43 30.91
CA GLY A 27 8.70 -3.93 31.13
C GLY A 27 9.75 -3.47 30.12
N ARG A 28 11.01 -3.55 30.57
CA ARG A 28 12.26 -3.23 29.86
C ARG A 28 12.40 -3.94 28.50
N ASP A 29 11.65 -5.03 28.29
CA ASP A 29 11.69 -5.86 27.08
C ASP A 29 10.98 -5.22 25.89
N ALA A 30 9.92 -4.42 26.13
CA ALA A 30 9.20 -3.73 25.07
C ALA A 30 10.11 -2.71 24.36
N ASP A 31 10.89 -1.94 25.12
CA ASP A 31 11.84 -0.95 24.58
C ASP A 31 12.94 -1.60 23.73
N VAL A 32 13.38 -2.79 24.12
CA VAL A 32 14.39 -3.56 23.38
C VAL A 32 13.84 -4.02 22.04
N ILE A 33 12.61 -4.56 22.05
CA ILE A 33 11.91 -4.99 20.83
C ILE A 33 11.67 -3.80 19.90
N MET A 34 11.26 -2.63 20.43
CA MET A 34 11.07 -1.42 19.62
C MET A 34 12.35 -0.98 18.93
N LYS A 35 13.45 -0.92 19.68
CA LYS A 35 14.75 -0.54 19.11
C LYS A 35 15.16 -1.51 18.01
N GLY A 36 14.90 -2.81 18.20
CA GLY A 36 15.08 -3.83 17.18
C GLY A 36 14.29 -3.54 15.90
N TRP A 37 12.99 -3.27 16.02
CA TRP A 37 12.12 -2.98 14.87
C TRP A 37 12.47 -1.67 14.15
N VAL A 38 12.85 -0.63 14.90
CA VAL A 38 13.31 0.64 14.32
C VAL A 38 14.61 0.42 13.55
N ALA A 39 15.53 -0.38 14.08
CA ALA A 39 16.78 -0.72 13.39
C ALA A 39 16.55 -1.56 12.12
N GLU A 40 15.68 -2.58 12.19
CA GLU A 40 15.30 -3.40 11.02
C GLU A 40 14.70 -2.52 9.91
N ARG A 41 13.79 -1.61 10.28
CA ARG A 41 13.17 -0.65 9.36
C ARG A 41 14.24 0.23 8.68
N GLU A 42 15.19 0.74 9.45
CA GLU A 42 16.24 1.60 8.93
C GLU A 42 17.17 0.87 7.97
N GLU A 43 17.48 -0.40 8.25
CA GLU A 43 18.25 -1.26 7.35
C GLU A 43 17.51 -1.48 6.02
N GLU A 44 16.22 -1.83 6.06
CA GLU A 44 15.39 -1.99 4.86
C GLU A 44 15.26 -0.68 4.08
N ARG A 45 15.20 0.46 4.77
CA ARG A 45 15.17 1.79 4.17
C ARG A 45 16.44 2.07 3.40
N MET A 46 17.60 1.79 3.99
CA MET A 46 18.89 2.00 3.35
C MET A 46 19.02 1.15 2.10
N LYS A 47 18.67 -0.14 2.17
CA LYS A 47 18.61 -1.03 1.00
C LYS A 47 17.66 -0.50 -0.09
N SER A 48 16.51 0.06 0.32
CA SER A 48 15.53 0.60 -0.63
C SER A 48 16.01 1.87 -1.34
N ARG A 49 16.84 2.69 -0.67
CA ARG A 49 17.39 3.93 -1.21
C ARG A 49 18.27 3.69 -2.43
N ASP A 50 19.03 2.60 -2.43
CA ASP A 50 20.02 2.29 -3.46
C ASP A 50 19.39 1.96 -4.83
N TYR A 51 18.08 1.65 -4.87
CA TYR A 51 17.35 1.45 -6.13
C TYR A 51 16.88 2.75 -6.79
N PHE A 52 17.12 3.90 -6.16
CA PHE A 52 16.72 5.20 -6.65
C PHE A 52 17.93 6.06 -6.97
N ASN A 53 17.69 7.20 -7.62
CA ASN A 53 18.77 8.12 -7.92
C ASN A 53 19.44 8.61 -6.62
N PRO A 54 20.78 8.53 -6.49
CA PRO A 54 21.46 8.94 -5.26
C PRO A 54 21.28 10.41 -4.87
N SER A 55 21.09 11.30 -5.86
CA SER A 55 21.03 12.75 -5.67
C SER A 55 19.63 13.23 -5.29
N PHE A 56 18.58 12.68 -5.90
CA PHE A 56 17.20 13.17 -5.70
C PHE A 56 16.21 12.09 -5.21
N GLY A 57 16.63 10.82 -5.13
CA GLY A 57 15.78 9.72 -4.70
C GLY A 57 14.66 9.39 -5.68
N SER A 58 13.50 9.03 -5.14
CA SER A 58 12.31 8.72 -5.94
C SER A 58 11.60 10.00 -6.37
N ILE A 59 11.23 10.08 -7.66
CA ILE A 59 10.42 11.18 -8.19
C ILE A 59 9.04 11.27 -7.53
N PHE A 60 8.54 10.20 -6.92
CA PHE A 60 7.18 10.14 -6.38
C PHE A 60 7.08 10.41 -4.89
N ARG A 61 8.05 9.97 -4.08
CA ARG A 61 7.99 10.04 -2.61
C ARG A 61 9.37 10.14 -1.98
N THR A 62 9.43 10.75 -0.82
CA THR A 62 10.58 10.71 0.11
C THR A 62 10.06 10.24 1.46
N HIS A 63 10.53 9.09 1.92
CA HIS A 63 9.93 8.38 3.07
C HIS A 63 8.42 8.19 2.90
N THR A 64 7.61 8.72 3.81
CA THR A 64 6.15 8.65 3.80
C THR A 64 5.52 9.77 2.97
N VAL A 65 6.28 10.81 2.64
CA VAL A 65 5.76 12.07 2.07
C VAL A 65 5.77 12.03 0.54
N PRO A 66 4.65 12.33 -0.13
CA PRO A 66 4.64 12.48 -1.58
C PRO A 66 5.33 13.76 -2.03
N THR A 67 6.10 13.66 -3.12
CA THR A 67 6.76 14.79 -3.77
C THR A 67 5.73 15.74 -4.40
N TYR A 68 6.17 16.96 -4.71
CA TYR A 68 5.35 17.90 -5.47
C TYR A 68 4.91 17.35 -6.83
N PHE A 69 5.82 16.66 -7.53
CA PHE A 69 5.50 15.98 -8.80
C PHE A 69 4.36 14.98 -8.63
N HIS A 70 4.41 14.11 -7.63
CA HIS A 70 3.34 13.13 -7.39
C HIS A 70 2.00 13.80 -7.09
N ARG A 71 1.99 14.88 -6.29
CA ARG A 71 0.75 15.62 -5.97
C ARG A 71 0.14 16.28 -7.20
N ARG A 72 0.98 16.83 -8.09
CA ARG A 72 0.53 17.39 -9.38
C ARG A 72 -0.02 16.29 -10.27
N LEU A 73 0.71 15.20 -10.43
CA LEU A 73 0.30 14.07 -11.25
C LEU A 73 -1.06 13.51 -10.81
N ALA A 74 -1.22 13.22 -9.51
CA ALA A 74 -2.45 12.66 -8.96
C ALA A 74 -3.66 13.60 -9.04
N ARG A 75 -3.45 14.91 -9.22
CA ARG A 75 -4.52 15.90 -9.35
C ARG A 75 -4.94 16.14 -10.80
N PHE A 76 -3.99 16.09 -11.73
CA PHE A 76 -4.21 16.56 -13.11
C PHE A 76 -4.25 15.45 -14.14
N ALA A 77 -3.76 14.24 -13.84
CA ALA A 77 -3.83 13.11 -14.73
C ALA A 77 -4.78 12.06 -14.16
N ASP A 78 -5.84 11.74 -14.91
CA ASP A 78 -6.76 10.66 -14.55
C ASP A 78 -6.07 9.29 -14.64
N VAL A 79 -5.23 9.12 -15.67
CA VAL A 79 -4.42 7.91 -15.87
C VAL A 79 -2.97 8.28 -16.18
N TYR A 80 -2.04 7.56 -15.54
CA TYR A 80 -0.61 7.71 -15.76
C TYR A 80 0.04 6.36 -16.05
N THR A 81 0.97 6.34 -17.01
CA THR A 81 1.73 5.16 -17.40
C THR A 81 3.12 5.55 -17.90
N SER A 82 4.05 4.60 -17.98
CA SER A 82 5.41 4.86 -18.47
C SER A 82 5.49 5.13 -19.97
N ASN A 83 4.57 4.54 -20.75
CA ASN A 83 4.50 4.67 -22.20
C ASN A 83 3.04 4.59 -22.66
N VAL A 84 2.65 5.44 -23.61
CA VAL A 84 1.31 5.45 -24.21
C VAL A 84 0.94 4.10 -24.83
N CYS A 85 1.90 3.36 -25.37
CA CYS A 85 1.65 2.04 -25.96
C CYS A 85 1.13 1.02 -24.94
N ASN A 86 1.27 1.27 -23.63
CA ASN A 86 0.72 0.40 -22.60
C ASN A 86 -0.82 0.33 -22.67
N PHE A 87 -1.48 1.33 -23.27
CA PHE A 87 -2.93 1.34 -23.49
C PHE A 87 -3.38 0.32 -24.55
N LEU A 88 -2.48 -0.13 -25.43
CA LEU A 88 -2.80 -1.15 -26.45
C LEU A 88 -3.12 -2.52 -25.84
N ASN A 89 -2.78 -2.73 -24.56
CA ASN A 89 -3.11 -3.96 -23.82
C ASN A 89 -4.55 -3.97 -23.27
N TYR A 90 -5.33 -2.92 -23.50
CA TYR A 90 -6.71 -2.78 -23.03
C TYR A 90 -7.68 -2.75 -24.22
N SER A 91 -8.91 -3.22 -24.00
CA SER A 91 -10.00 -3.03 -24.96
C SER A 91 -10.34 -1.55 -25.10
N LEU A 92 -10.89 -1.15 -26.26
CA LEU A 92 -11.40 0.21 -26.47
C LEU A 92 -12.55 0.56 -25.52
N ASP A 93 -13.31 -0.44 -25.07
CA ASP A 93 -14.42 -0.29 -24.13
C ASP A 93 -13.99 -0.45 -22.66
N TYR A 94 -12.68 -0.48 -22.38
CA TYR A 94 -12.19 -0.68 -21.03
C TYR A 94 -12.40 0.56 -20.15
N ILE A 95 -13.01 0.36 -18.98
CA ILE A 95 -13.27 1.42 -18.00
C ILE A 95 -12.30 1.27 -16.82
N PHE A 96 -11.50 2.31 -16.56
CA PHE A 96 -10.60 2.36 -15.41
C PHE A 96 -11.36 2.76 -14.15
N PHE A 97 -11.41 1.88 -13.14
CA PHE A 97 -12.03 2.16 -11.84
C PHE A 97 -10.98 2.50 -10.78
N PRO A 98 -10.76 3.79 -10.46
CA PRO A 98 -9.83 4.16 -9.40
C PRO A 98 -10.36 3.74 -8.03
N ARG A 99 -9.47 3.26 -7.17
CA ARG A 99 -9.84 2.91 -5.79
C ARG A 99 -10.11 4.19 -5.00
N ARG A 100 -11.27 4.27 -4.34
CA ARG A 100 -11.61 5.39 -3.47
C ARG A 100 -10.59 5.52 -2.33
N MET A 101 -9.96 6.68 -2.23
CA MET A 101 -9.17 7.04 -1.06
C MET A 101 -10.11 7.49 0.04
N ALA A 102 -10.05 6.83 1.19
CA ALA A 102 -10.85 7.23 2.31
C ALA A 102 -10.19 8.36 3.10
N LEU A 103 -11.03 9.16 3.74
CA LEU A 103 -10.60 10.20 4.66
C LEU A 103 -10.16 9.58 5.99
N ALA A 104 -9.34 10.31 6.75
CA ALA A 104 -8.77 9.81 8.01
C ALA A 104 -9.83 9.40 9.06
N HIS A 105 -11.01 10.01 9.00
CA HIS A 105 -12.15 9.71 9.90
C HIS A 105 -13.13 8.70 9.30
N GLU A 106 -12.91 8.25 8.06
CA GLU A 106 -13.74 7.23 7.45
C GLU A 106 -13.23 5.85 7.86
N ASN A 107 -14.12 5.03 8.42
CA ASN A 107 -13.82 3.64 8.71
C ASN A 107 -13.75 2.87 7.39
N VAL A 108 -12.54 2.75 6.84
CA VAL A 108 -12.29 1.83 5.73
C VAL A 108 -12.33 0.43 6.27
N LEU A 109 -13.43 -0.28 6.03
CA LEU A 109 -13.37 -1.73 6.08
C LEU A 109 -12.25 -2.13 5.13
N PRO A 110 -11.25 -2.94 5.56
CA PRO A 110 -10.25 -3.47 4.65
C PRO A 110 -11.06 -4.07 3.50
N THR A 111 -10.90 -3.51 2.29
CA THR A 111 -11.67 -3.99 1.14
C THR A 111 -11.49 -5.50 1.17
N PRO A 112 -12.58 -6.31 1.16
CA PRO A 112 -12.37 -7.73 0.94
C PRO A 112 -11.52 -7.80 -0.32
N ASP A 113 -10.35 -8.42 -0.20
CA ASP A 113 -9.50 -8.71 -1.34
C ASP A 113 -10.45 -9.16 -2.46
N ILE A 114 -10.38 -8.55 -3.65
CA ILE A 114 -11.35 -8.82 -4.72
C ILE A 114 -11.42 -10.33 -4.97
N ASN A 115 -10.30 -11.04 -4.76
CA ASN A 115 -10.23 -12.49 -4.72
C ASN A 115 -11.08 -13.13 -3.63
N LEU A 116 -11.11 -12.59 -2.41
CA LEU A 116 -11.96 -13.07 -1.31
C LEU A 116 -13.46 -12.83 -1.58
N LEU A 117 -13.82 -11.71 -2.22
CA LEU A 117 -15.20 -11.43 -2.60
C LEU A 117 -15.66 -12.35 -3.74
N LEU A 118 -14.82 -12.53 -4.77
CA LEU A 118 -15.03 -13.51 -5.85
C LEU A 118 -15.11 -14.96 -5.33
N MET A 119 -14.26 -15.32 -4.38
CA MET A 119 -14.28 -16.65 -3.76
C MET A 119 -15.53 -16.83 -2.87
N ARG A 120 -16.02 -15.78 -2.20
CA ARG A 120 -17.29 -15.84 -1.45
C ARG A 120 -18.49 -15.97 -2.38
N THR A 121 -18.57 -15.17 -3.43
CA THR A 121 -19.67 -15.26 -4.41
C THR A 121 -19.64 -16.58 -5.19
N ALA A 122 -18.47 -17.07 -5.59
CA ALA A 122 -18.33 -18.39 -6.23
C ALA A 122 -18.70 -19.55 -5.28
N ARG A 123 -18.37 -19.43 -3.99
CA ARG A 123 -18.72 -20.43 -2.96
C ARG A 123 -20.20 -20.41 -2.60
N GLU A 124 -20.86 -19.26 -2.69
CA GLU A 124 -22.31 -19.13 -2.56
C GLU A 124 -23.02 -19.69 -3.80
N ALA A 125 -22.54 -19.40 -5.02
CA ALA A 125 -23.09 -19.97 -6.26
C ALA A 125 -23.02 -21.51 -6.29
N MET A 126 -21.88 -22.09 -5.91
CA MET A 126 -21.73 -23.56 -5.80
C MET A 126 -22.62 -24.20 -4.72
N ARG A 127 -23.06 -23.43 -3.71
CA ARG A 127 -24.01 -23.91 -2.69
C ARG A 127 -25.45 -23.94 -3.19
N PHE A 128 -25.78 -23.17 -4.21
CA PHE A 128 -27.11 -23.21 -4.84
C PHE A 128 -27.23 -24.37 -5.83
N GLU A 129 -26.16 -24.74 -6.52
CA GLU A 129 -26.15 -25.87 -7.47
C GLU A 129 -26.28 -27.25 -6.81
N THR A 130 -25.91 -27.38 -5.53
CA THR A 130 -25.95 -28.65 -4.78
C THR A 130 -27.28 -28.92 -4.06
N LYS A 131 -28.26 -28.01 -4.20
CA LYS A 131 -29.61 -28.13 -3.61
C LYS A 131 -30.72 -28.42 -4.64
N SER A 132 -30.37 -28.76 -5.88
CA SER A 132 -31.31 -29.28 -6.88
C SER A 132 -31.24 -30.79 -7.01
#